data_AF-A0A947HWB9-F1
#
_entry.id   AF-A0A947HWB9-F1
#
_cell.length_a   1.000
_cell.length_b   1.000
_cell.length_c   1.000
_cell.angle_alpha   90.00
_cell.angle_beta   90.00
_cell.angle_gamma   90.00
#
_symmetry.space_group_name_H-M   'P 1'
#
loop_
_entity.id
_entity.type
_entity.pdbx_description
1 polymer ?
#
loop_
_entity_poly.entity_id
_entity_poly.type
_entity_poly.pdbx_seq_one_letter_code
_entity_poly.pdbx_strand_id
1 'polypeptide(L)'
;MAAPQVVAQRLTRMAMAGINPSQGDHDELMLMGSEKLLAFQQSWVAMWHQAWHAQVAMAESLTRGSLALASGNDAHDDHPAQWLMQMPTAAAKVLSAGLAPVHGQAMANARRLSATGA
;
A
#
# COMPACT_ATOMS: atom_id res chain seq x y z
N MET A 1 16.11 3.15 -3.66
CA MET A 1 16.37 2.18 -2.58
C MET A 1 16.93 2.94 -1.39
N ALA A 2 16.14 3.22 -0.35
CA ALA A 2 16.54 4.10 0.77
C ALA A 2 16.35 3.49 2.16
N ALA A 3 15.64 2.35 2.28
CA ALA A 3 15.35 1.76 3.58
C ALA A 3 16.61 1.27 4.33
N PRO A 4 17.58 0.57 3.69
CA PRO A 4 18.79 0.12 4.38
C PRO A 4 19.66 1.28 4.88
N GLN A 5 19.80 2.34 4.09
CA GLN A 5 20.62 3.51 4.42
C GLN A 5 20.02 4.30 5.59
N VAL A 6 18.69 4.46 5.61
CA VAL A 6 17.99 5.17 6.70
C VAL A 6 18.04 4.37 8.00
N VAL A 7 17.91 3.04 7.93
CA VAL A 7 18.06 2.17 9.11
C VAL A 7 19.50 2.22 9.63
N ALA A 8 20.51 2.15 8.75
CA ALA A 8 21.91 2.26 9.14
C ALA A 8 22.21 3.61 9.81
N GLN A 9 21.74 4.73 9.24
CA GLN A 9 21.93 6.06 9.82
C GLN A 9 21.26 6.20 11.20
N ARG A 10 20.07 5.64 11.38
CA ARG A 10 19.36 5.63 12.67
C ARG A 10 20.06 4.76 13.72
N LEU A 11 20.59 3.61 13.31
CA LEU A 11 21.42 2.76 14.17
C LEU A 11 22.71 3.48 14.58
N THR A 12 23.36 4.20 13.65
CA THR A 12 24.54 5.00 13.97
C THR A 12 24.22 6.15 14.93
N ARG A 13 23.10 6.87 14.75
CA ARG A 13 22.67 7.90 15.71
C ARG A 13 22.36 7.31 17.09
N MET A 14 21.64 6.19 17.18
CA MET A 14 21.39 5.50 18.47
C MET A 14 22.69 5.02 19.12
N ALA A 15 23.64 4.51 18.34
CA ALA A 15 24.95 4.11 18.84
C ALA A 15 25.76 5.31 19.38
N MET A 16 25.65 6.48 18.75
CA MET A 16 26.33 7.71 19.18
C MET A 16 25.64 8.41 20.36
N ALA A 17 24.32 8.29 20.51
CA ALA A 17 23.56 8.86 21.63
C ALA A 17 23.73 8.07 22.95
N GLY A 18 24.16 6.81 22.89
CA GLY A 18 24.35 5.97 24.08
C GLY A 18 23.04 5.59 24.80
N ILE A 19 23.14 5.04 26.02
CA ILE A 19 22.02 4.47 26.81
C ILE A 19 20.97 5.50 27.24
N ASN A 20 21.19 6.81 27.01
CA ASN A 20 20.33 7.87 27.51
C ASN A 20 19.80 8.77 26.37
N PRO A 21 18.82 8.30 25.57
CA PRO A 21 18.12 9.14 24.61
C PRO A 21 17.51 10.37 25.30
N SER A 22 17.55 11.52 24.63
CA SER A 22 17.03 12.78 25.20
C SER A 22 15.49 12.79 25.20
N GLN A 23 14.84 13.62 26.04
CA GLN A 23 13.38 13.75 25.99
C GLN A 23 12.86 14.16 24.60
N GLY A 24 13.61 14.98 23.86
CA GLY A 24 13.28 15.33 22.48
C GLY A 24 13.27 14.14 21.53
N ASP A 25 14.16 13.16 21.72
CA ASP A 25 14.18 11.93 20.91
C ASP A 25 12.95 11.05 21.19
N HIS A 26 12.44 11.05 22.43
CA HIS A 26 11.22 10.33 22.79
C HIS A 26 9.98 10.96 22.15
N ASP A 27 9.87 12.29 22.19
CA ASP A 27 8.76 13.02 21.58
C ASP A 27 8.75 12.86 20.05
N GLU A 28 9.93 12.93 19.42
CA GLU A 28 10.06 12.69 17.98
C GLU A 28 9.71 11.24 17.61
N LEU A 29 10.09 10.26 18.45
CA LEU A 29 9.76 8.86 18.24
C LEU A 29 8.25 8.59 18.38
N MET A 30 7.58 9.26 19.33
CA MET A 30 6.12 9.21 19.48
C MET A 30 5.40 9.84 18.28
N LEU A 31 5.85 11.01 17.84
CA LEU A 31 5.31 11.68 16.65
C LEU A 31 5.44 10.78 15.41
N MET A 32 6.65 10.25 15.17
CA MET A 32 6.90 9.31 14.08
C MET A 32 6.10 8.01 14.19
N GLY A 33 5.84 7.54 15.41
CA GLY A 33 4.97 6.39 15.67
C GLY A 33 3.54 6.64 15.16
N SER A 34 2.98 7.81 15.47
CA SER A 34 1.65 8.22 15.00
C SER A 34 1.60 8.35 13.47
N GLU A 35 2.65 8.88 12.83
CA GLU A 35 2.75 8.97 11.37
C GLU A 35 2.74 7.59 10.69
N LYS A 36 3.45 6.60 11.26
CA LYS A 36 3.47 5.23 10.73
C LYS A 36 2.10 4.55 10.86
N LEU A 37 1.40 4.78 11.98
CA LEU A 37 0.04 4.27 12.17
C LEU A 37 -0.94 4.90 11.19
N LEU A 38 -0.84 6.21 10.92
CA LEU A 38 -1.62 6.89 9.91
C LEU A 38 -1.35 6.34 8.50
N ALA A 39 -0.08 6.16 8.13
CA ALA A 39 0.28 5.57 6.84
C ALA A 39 -0.24 4.12 6.70
N PHE A 40 -0.23 3.35 7.79
CA PHE A 40 -0.83 2.01 7.82
C PHE A 40 -2.35 2.06 7.66
N GLN A 41 -3.04 2.98 8.36
CA GLN A 41 -4.48 3.18 8.22
C GLN A 41 -4.85 3.57 6.78
N GLN A 42 -4.09 4.48 6.17
CA GLN A 42 -4.27 4.89 4.77
C GLN A 42 -4.04 3.74 3.80
N SER A 43 -3.00 2.94 4.03
CA SER A 43 -2.73 1.70 3.29
C SER A 43 -3.89 0.72 3.37
N TRP A 44 -4.41 0.48 4.59
CA TRP A 44 -5.54 -0.40 4.82
C TRP A 44 -6.80 0.04 4.08
N VAL A 45 -7.16 1.33 4.20
CA VAL A 45 -8.34 1.89 3.50
C VAL A 45 -8.16 1.83 1.98
N ALA A 46 -6.97 2.13 1.46
CA ALA A 46 -6.68 2.04 0.03
C ALA A 46 -6.81 0.60 -0.50
N MET A 47 -6.28 -0.38 0.22
CA MET A 47 -6.46 -1.80 -0.11
C MET A 47 -7.93 -2.20 -0.07
N TRP A 48 -8.65 -1.82 0.99
CA TRP A 48 -10.07 -2.14 1.14
C TRP A 48 -10.90 -1.57 0.00
N HIS A 49 -10.68 -0.30 -0.34
CA HIS A 49 -11.35 0.36 -1.45
C HIS A 49 -11.05 -0.36 -2.78
N GLN A 50 -9.79 -0.70 -3.05
CA GLN A 50 -9.43 -1.44 -4.26
C GLN A 50 -10.04 -2.85 -4.30
N ALA A 51 -10.13 -3.53 -3.16
CA ALA A 51 -10.75 -4.84 -3.05
C ALA A 51 -12.28 -4.76 -3.26
N TRP A 52 -12.91 -3.70 -2.78
CA TRP A 52 -14.33 -3.43 -3.03
C TRP A 52 -14.59 -3.22 -4.53
N HIS A 53 -13.79 -2.40 -5.20
CA HIS A 53 -13.87 -2.21 -6.66
C HIS A 53 -13.72 -3.51 -7.44
N ALA A 54 -12.79 -4.37 -7.01
CA ALA A 54 -12.66 -5.70 -7.59
C ALA A 54 -13.95 -6.53 -7.41
N GLN A 55 -14.57 -6.51 -6.22
CA GLN A 55 -15.82 -7.23 -5.96
C GLN A 55 -16.99 -6.75 -6.82
N VAL A 56 -17.15 -5.43 -7.00
CA VAL A 56 -18.19 -4.88 -7.86
C VAL A 56 -17.96 -5.28 -9.32
N ALA A 57 -16.72 -5.15 -9.82
CA ALA A 57 -16.37 -5.55 -11.18
C ALA A 57 -16.63 -7.04 -11.45
N MET A 58 -16.40 -7.90 -10.46
CA MET A 58 -16.74 -9.34 -10.52
C MET A 58 -18.25 -9.56 -10.65
N ALA A 59 -19.03 -8.91 -9.78
CA ALA A 59 -20.49 -9.04 -9.79
C ALA A 59 -21.07 -8.59 -11.13
N GLU A 60 -20.56 -7.49 -11.68
CA GLU A 60 -20.94 -7.00 -13.00
C GLU A 60 -20.60 -8.00 -14.12
N SER A 61 -19.39 -8.57 -14.14
CA SER A 61 -19.01 -9.55 -15.17
C SER A 61 -19.86 -10.80 -15.11
N LEU A 62 -20.17 -11.30 -13.91
CA LEU A 62 -21.06 -12.46 -13.73
C LEU A 62 -22.49 -12.16 -14.16
N THR A 63 -22.98 -10.94 -13.88
CA THR A 63 -24.33 -10.51 -14.27
C THR A 63 -24.45 -10.32 -15.78
N ARG A 64 -23.44 -9.73 -16.43
CA ARG A 64 -23.40 -9.61 -17.90
C ARG A 64 -23.30 -10.98 -18.56
N GLY A 65 -22.45 -11.86 -18.06
CA GLY A 65 -22.33 -13.23 -18.56
C GLY A 65 -23.61 -14.06 -18.42
N SER A 66 -24.30 -13.97 -17.27
CA SER A 66 -25.57 -14.67 -17.07
C SER A 66 -26.69 -14.14 -17.96
N LEU A 67 -26.76 -12.82 -18.16
CA LEU A 67 -27.72 -12.19 -19.08
C LEU A 67 -27.43 -12.57 -20.54
N ALA A 68 -26.15 -12.60 -20.94
CA ALA A 68 -25.76 -13.02 -22.27
C ALA A 68 -26.19 -14.47 -22.57
N LEU A 69 -25.91 -15.39 -21.62
CA LEU A 69 -26.37 -16.78 -21.69
C LEU A 69 -27.89 -16.90 -21.76
N ALA A 70 -28.63 -16.12 -20.96
CA ALA A 70 -30.09 -16.13 -20.97
C ALA A 70 -30.70 -15.54 -22.26
N SER A 71 -30.00 -14.59 -22.90
CA SER A 71 -30.44 -13.93 -24.14
C SER A 71 -30.16 -14.73 -25.42
N GLY A 72 -29.46 -15.87 -25.32
CA GLY A 72 -29.05 -16.67 -26.48
C GLY A 72 -28.00 -15.98 -27.36
N ASN A 73 -27.39 -14.91 -26.86
CA ASN A 73 -26.29 -14.24 -27.53
C ASN A 73 -25.02 -15.05 -27.24
N ASP A 74 -24.37 -15.56 -28.28
CA ASP A 74 -23.03 -16.19 -28.19
C ASP A 74 -22.01 -15.10 -27.82
N ALA A 75 -22.05 -14.61 -26.57
CA ALA A 75 -20.98 -13.82 -26.00
C ALA A 75 -19.79 -14.75 -25.76
N HIS A 76 -19.06 -15.03 -26.85
CA HIS A 76 -17.85 -15.84 -26.91
C HIS A 76 -16.71 -15.28 -26.03
N ASP A 77 -16.92 -14.10 -25.43
CA ASP A 77 -15.90 -13.28 -24.79
C ASP A 77 -16.17 -12.95 -23.31
N ASP A 78 -17.13 -13.56 -22.61
CA ASP A 78 -17.37 -13.31 -21.16
C ASP A 78 -17.45 -14.62 -20.33
N HIS A 79 -16.39 -15.42 -20.40
CA HIS A 79 -16.30 -16.68 -19.66
C HIS A 79 -15.84 -16.47 -18.20
N PRO A 80 -16.36 -17.25 -17.23
CA PRO A 80 -15.87 -17.27 -15.85
C PRO A 80 -14.37 -17.58 -15.73
N ALA A 81 -13.77 -18.21 -16.74
CA ALA A 81 -12.33 -18.43 -16.85
C ALA A 81 -11.51 -17.12 -16.93
N GLN A 82 -12.07 -16.05 -17.47
CA GLN A 82 -11.39 -14.76 -17.60
C GLN A 82 -11.23 -14.08 -16.25
N TRP A 83 -12.21 -14.26 -15.37
CA TRP A 83 -12.12 -13.78 -14.01
C TRP A 83 -10.97 -14.46 -13.25
N LEU A 84 -10.83 -15.80 -13.41
CA LEU A 84 -9.68 -16.54 -12.88
C LEU A 84 -8.34 -16.00 -13.40
N MET A 85 -8.30 -15.58 -14.67
CA MET A 85 -7.10 -14.95 -15.25
C MET A 85 -6.85 -13.52 -14.76
N GLN A 86 -7.88 -12.79 -14.30
CA GLN A 86 -7.76 -11.42 -13.79
C GLN A 86 -7.46 -11.34 -12.28
N MET A 87 -7.65 -12.44 -11.54
CA MET A 87 -7.42 -12.52 -10.10
C MET A 87 -6.00 -12.10 -9.67
N PRO A 88 -4.91 -12.54 -10.36
CA PRO A 88 -3.55 -12.09 -10.05
C PRO A 88 -3.37 -10.58 -10.24
N THR A 89 -3.97 -10.00 -11.28
CA THR A 89 -3.92 -8.56 -11.54
C THR A 89 -4.70 -7.77 -10.50
N ALA A 90 -5.87 -8.25 -10.08
CA ALA A 90 -6.65 -7.64 -9.01
C ALA A 90 -5.89 -7.67 -7.68
N ALA A 91 -5.26 -8.80 -7.35
CA ALA A 91 -4.39 -8.93 -6.17
C ALA A 91 -3.20 -7.96 -6.23
N ALA A 92 -2.54 -7.85 -7.39
CA ALA A 92 -1.44 -6.91 -7.59
C ALA A 92 -1.87 -5.45 -7.44
N LYS A 93 -3.08 -5.09 -7.89
CA LYS A 93 -3.65 -3.74 -7.70
C LYS A 93 -3.92 -3.44 -6.23
N VAL A 94 -4.49 -4.39 -5.49
CA VAL A 94 -4.72 -4.25 -4.03
C VAL A 94 -3.39 -4.06 -3.31
N LEU A 95 -2.40 -4.93 -3.56
CA LEU A 95 -1.07 -4.81 -2.96
C LEU A 95 -0.40 -3.48 -3.30
N SER A 96 -0.51 -3.03 -4.55
CA SER A 96 0.05 -1.75 -5.01
C SER A 96 -0.63 -0.55 -4.34
N ALA A 97 -1.96 -0.59 -4.16
CA ALA A 97 -2.72 0.42 -3.42
C ALA A 97 -2.31 0.48 -1.94
N GLY A 98 -2.02 -0.67 -1.33
CA GLY A 98 -1.50 -0.74 0.03
C GLY A 98 -0.06 -0.22 0.18
N LEU A 99 0.79 -0.46 -0.81
CA LEU A 99 2.18 0.00 -0.77
C LEU A 99 2.34 1.50 -1.05
N ALA A 100 1.40 2.13 -1.76
CA ALA A 100 1.52 3.52 -2.18
C ALA A 100 1.67 4.51 -0.99
N PRO A 101 0.88 4.45 0.09
CA PRO A 101 1.06 5.35 1.24
C PRO A 101 2.39 5.15 1.96
N VAL A 102 2.82 3.90 2.12
CA VAL A 102 4.11 3.55 2.75
C VAL A 102 5.28 4.07 1.91
N HIS A 103 5.20 3.89 0.59
CA HIS A 103 6.19 4.39 -0.34
C HIS A 103 6.27 5.93 -0.32
N GLY A 104 5.13 6.60 -0.31
CA GLY A 104 5.04 8.07 -0.18
C GLY A 104 5.70 8.57 1.09
N GLN A 105 5.42 7.94 2.24
CA GLN A 105 6.02 8.31 3.52
C GLN A 105 7.53 8.04 3.54
N ALA A 106 7.99 6.93 2.96
CA ALA A 106 9.40 6.62 2.83
C ALA A 106 10.14 7.66 1.97
N MET A 107 9.54 8.11 0.87
CA MET A 107 10.07 9.17 0.02
C MET A 107 10.09 10.54 0.70
N ALA A 108 9.04 10.89 1.44
CA ALA A 108 9.01 12.11 2.25
C ALA A 108 10.13 12.10 3.30
N ASN A 109 10.35 10.97 3.97
CA ASN A 109 11.42 10.81 4.95
C ASN A 109 12.81 10.93 4.31
N ALA A 110 13.02 10.31 3.15
CA ALA A 110 14.27 10.44 2.38
C ALA A 110 14.56 11.90 1.99
N ARG A 111 13.54 12.66 1.56
CA ARG A 111 13.68 14.10 1.23
C ARG A 111 14.06 14.95 2.44
N ARG A 112 13.42 14.73 3.60
CA ARG A 112 13.77 15.45 4.84
C ARG A 112 15.21 15.18 5.24
N LEU A 113 15.65 13.92 5.17
CA LEU A 113 17.02 13.55 5.51
C LEU A 113 18.07 14.16 4.56
N SER A 114 17.78 14.26 3.26
CA SER A 114 18.67 14.95 2.32
C SER A 114 18.73 16.46 2.58
N ALA A 115 17.66 17.07 3.10
CA ALA A 115 17.62 18.51 3.39
C ALA A 115 18.31 18.88 4.72
N THR A 116 18.38 17.94 5.69
CA THR A 116 19.08 18.13 6.98
C THR A 116 20.54 17.66 6.93
N GLY A 117 20.98 17.05 5.82
CA GLY A 117 22.32 16.47 5.64
C GLY A 117 23.29 17.30 4.79
N ALA A 118 22.95 18.53 4.44
CA ALA A 118 23.81 19.52 3.77
C ALA A 118 24.04 20.72 4.71
#